data_AF-A0A844H0R1-F1
#
_entry.id   AF-A0A844H0R1-F1
#
_cell.length_a   1.000
_cell.length_b   1.000
_cell.length_c   1.000
_cell.angle_alpha   90.00
_cell.angle_beta   90.00
_cell.angle_gamma   90.00
#
_symmetry.space_group_name_H-M   'P 1'
#
loop_
_entity.id
_entity.type
_entity.pdbx_description
1 polymer ?
#
loop_
_entity_poly.entity_id
_entity_poly.type
_entity_poly.pdbx_seq_one_letter_code
_entity_poly.pdbx_strand_id
1 'polypeptide(L)' 'MSAQSLRPLDELLWSWPTVCKAATNDWAKSFAQSIQRQSRRPNWMPTPKQHVLMQRMVAEVYRQRGDFDDCDDFPLIED' A
#
# COMPACT_ATOMS: atom_id res chain seq x y z
N MET A 1 -4.64 -20.08 6.86
CA MET A 1 -4.80 -18.77 6.19
C MET A 1 -4.09 -17.74 7.05
N SER A 2 -2.91 -17.31 6.66
CA SER A 2 -2.10 -16.37 7.46
C SER A 2 -2.85 -15.04 7.58
N ALA A 3 -3.14 -14.61 8.82
CA ALA A 3 -3.64 -13.27 9.06
C ALA A 3 -2.48 -12.31 8.73
N GLN A 4 -2.46 -11.76 7.52
CA GLN A 4 -1.52 -10.70 7.18
C GLN A 4 -1.77 -9.54 8.13
N SER A 5 -0.83 -9.31 9.05
CA SER A 5 -0.82 -8.13 9.90
C SER A 5 -0.84 -6.89 9.00
N LEU A 6 -1.59 -5.86 9.43
CA LEU A 6 -1.63 -4.62 8.67
C LEU A 6 -0.29 -3.90 8.79
N ARG A 7 0.27 -3.49 7.65
CA ARG A 7 1.48 -2.66 7.66
C ARG A 7 1.21 -1.33 8.36
N PRO A 8 2.20 -0.73 9.04
CA PRO A 8 2.04 0.59 9.65
C PRO A 8 1.52 1.61 8.65
N LEU A 9 0.65 2.51 9.11
CA LEU A 9 0.06 3.54 8.26
C LEU A 9 1.12 4.41 7.57
N ASP A 10 2.19 4.74 8.28
CA ASP A 10 3.28 5.59 7.76
C ASP A 10 3.99 4.95 6.57
N GLU A 11 4.17 3.63 6.57
CA GLU A 11 4.76 2.88 5.45
C GLU A 11 3.84 2.92 4.21
N LEU A 12 2.53 2.75 4.43
CA LEU A 12 1.55 2.83 3.37
C LEU A 12 1.46 4.25 2.80
N LEU A 13 1.56 5.27 3.66
CA LEU A 13 1.55 6.69 3.26
C LEU A 13 2.83 7.09 2.52
N TRP A 14 3.99 6.56 2.91
CA TRP A 14 5.23 6.74 2.19
C TRP A 14 5.14 6.23 0.75
N SER A 15 4.50 5.07 0.56
CA SER A 15 4.27 4.46 -0.76
C SER A 15 3.10 5.09 -1.52
N TRP A 16 2.32 5.97 -0.89
CA TRP A 16 1.05 6.45 -1.44
C TRP A 16 1.16 7.29 -2.72
N PRO A 17 2.17 8.17 -2.89
CA PRO A 17 2.36 8.89 -4.15
C PRO A 17 2.53 7.94 -5.35
N THR A 18 3.12 6.77 -5.13
CA THR A 18 3.27 5.72 -6.14
C THR A 18 1.92 5.08 -6.48
N VAL A 19 1.08 4.82 -5.48
CA VAL A 19 -0.31 4.36 -5.68
C VAL A 19 -1.13 5.37 -6.49
N CYS A 20 -1.02 6.67 -6.18
CA CYS A 20 -1.72 7.70 -6.95
C CYS A 20 -1.31 7.74 -8.43
N LYS A 21 -0.04 7.44 -8.75
CA LYS A 21 0.46 7.40 -10.14
C LYS A 21 0.05 6.11 -10.87
N ALA A 22 0.03 4.99 -10.16
CA ALA A 22 -0.27 3.68 -10.74
C ALA A 22 -1.78 3.39 -10.88
N ALA A 23 -2.64 4.10 -10.16
CA ALA A 23 -4.09 3.92 -10.24
C ALA A 23 -4.62 4.25 -11.66
N THR A 24 -5.11 3.24 -12.38
CA THR A 24 -5.62 3.38 -13.75
C THR A 24 -7.14 3.59 -13.80
N ASN A 25 -7.89 2.85 -12.98
CA ASN A 25 -9.36 2.94 -12.95
C ASN A 25 -9.86 4.17 -12.15
N ASP A 26 -11.04 4.69 -12.51
CA ASP A 26 -11.58 5.94 -11.93
C ASP A 26 -11.85 5.83 -10.44
N TRP A 27 -12.30 4.65 -10.00
CA TRP A 27 -12.56 4.40 -8.59
C TRP A 27 -11.28 4.43 -7.75
N ALA A 28 -10.21 3.73 -8.15
CA ALA A 28 -8.95 3.70 -7.42
C ALA A 28 -8.28 5.07 -7.44
N LYS A 29 -8.36 5.81 -8.55
CA LYS A 29 -7.88 7.20 -8.62
C LYS A 29 -8.60 8.05 -7.59
N SER A 30 -9.94 8.01 -7.57
CA SER A 30 -10.75 8.80 -6.64
C SER A 30 -10.45 8.43 -5.19
N PHE A 31 -10.35 7.13 -4.88
CA PHE A 31 -9.99 6.65 -3.57
C PHE A 31 -8.57 7.07 -3.16
N ALA A 32 -7.57 6.85 -4.02
CA ALA A 32 -6.17 7.19 -3.77
C ALA A 32 -6.02 8.69 -3.49
N GLN A 33 -6.63 9.53 -4.32
CA GLN A 33 -6.62 10.97 -4.10
C GLN A 33 -7.37 11.38 -2.82
N SER A 34 -8.46 10.68 -2.45
CA SER A 34 -9.18 10.98 -1.20
C SER A 34 -8.29 10.78 0.03
N ILE A 35 -7.53 9.66 0.08
CA ILE A 35 -6.58 9.36 1.16
C ILE A 35 -5.41 10.34 1.13
N GLN A 36 -4.89 10.67 -0.05
CA GLN A 36 -3.80 11.64 -0.19
C GLN A 36 -4.17 13.03 0.35
N ARG A 37 -5.43 13.44 0.21
CA ARG A 37 -5.94 14.71 0.76
C ARG A 37 -6.19 14.61 2.25
N GLN A 38 -6.80 13.52 2.71
CA GLN A 38 -7.18 13.35 4.12
C GLN A 38 -5.96 13.13 5.03
N SER A 39 -4.94 12.41 4.58
CA SER A 39 -3.69 12.14 5.31
C SER A 39 -2.89 13.38 5.67
N ARG A 40 -3.16 14.53 5.03
CA ARG A 40 -2.54 15.82 5.37
C ARG A 40 -3.17 16.49 6.59
N ARG A 41 -4.33 15.99 7.06
CA ARG A 41 -5.01 16.56 8.22
C ARG A 41 -4.33 16.08 9.50
N PRO A 42 -4.10 16.97 10.49
CA PRO A 42 -3.55 16.56 11.78
C PRO A 42 -4.49 15.56 12.45
N ASN A 43 -3.92 14.54 13.09
CA ASN A 43 -4.65 13.46 13.78
C ASN A 43 -5.60 12.64 12.89
N TRP A 44 -5.42 12.68 11.57
CA TRP A 44 -6.20 11.80 10.69
C TRP A 44 -5.74 10.35 10.84
N MET A 45 -6.71 9.45 10.98
CA MET A 45 -6.50 8.02 10.86
C MET A 45 -7.52 7.44 9.87
N PRO A 46 -7.12 6.52 8.99
CA PRO A 46 -8.06 5.79 8.16
C PRO A 46 -8.91 4.86 9.03
N THR A 47 -10.10 4.57 8.54
CA THR A 47 -10.91 3.47 9.08
C THR A 47 -10.20 2.12 8.88
N PRO A 48 -10.48 1.08 9.68
CA PRO A 48 -9.88 -0.24 9.50
C PRO A 48 -10.06 -0.81 8.08
N LYS A 49 -11.24 -0.58 7.47
CA LYS A 49 -11.53 -0.98 6.09
C LYS A 49 -10.65 -0.23 5.07
N GLN A 50 -10.48 1.07 5.27
CA GLN A 50 -9.58 1.87 4.41
C GLN A 50 -8.14 1.40 4.57
N HIS A 51 -7.68 1.06 5.78
CA HIS A 51 -6.32 0.57 6.01
C HIS A 51 -6.05 -0.75 5.27
N VAL A 52 -6.96 -1.73 5.38
CA VAL A 52 -6.89 -2.98 4.60
C VAL A 52 -6.82 -2.69 3.10
N LEU A 53 -7.63 -1.74 2.62
CA LEU A 53 -7.66 -1.38 1.22
C LEU A 53 -6.37 -0.68 0.76
N MET A 54 -5.83 0.23 1.58
CA MET A 54 -4.55 0.89 1.34
C MET A 54 -3.43 -0.14 1.19
N GLN A 55 -3.35 -1.13 2.08
CA GLN A 55 -2.38 -2.22 2.00
C GLN A 55 -2.50 -3.01 0.70
N ARG A 56 -3.73 -3.36 0.28
CA ARG A 56 -3.97 -4.07 -0.99
C ARG A 56 -3.52 -3.24 -2.20
N MET A 57 -3.82 -1.94 -2.20
CA MET A 57 -3.42 -1.07 -3.30
C MET A 57 -1.90 -0.91 -3.39
N VAL A 58 -1.22 -0.77 -2.25
CA VAL A 58 0.24 -0.72 -2.21
C VAL A 58 0.84 -2.04 -2.70
N ALA A 59 0.34 -3.18 -2.20
CA ALA A 59 0.79 -4.50 -2.63
C ALA A 59 0.60 -4.71 -4.15
N GLU A 60 -0.53 -4.28 -4.71
CA GLU A 60 -0.79 -4.41 -6.14
C GLU A 60 0.20 -3.62 -6.99
N VAL A 61 0.54 -2.39 -6.60
CA VAL A 61 1.50 -1.56 -7.35
C VAL A 61 2.88 -2.18 -7.36
N TYR A 62 3.30 -2.74 -6.22
CA TYR A 62 4.59 -3.39 -6.08
C TYR A 62 4.65 -4.75 -6.77
N ARG A 63 3.53 -5.49 -6.81
CA ARG A 63 3.38 -6.70 -7.63
C ARG A 63 3.48 -6.38 -9.12
N GLN A 64 2.78 -5.34 -9.59
CA GLN A 64 2.79 -4.95 -11.00
C GLN A 64 4.13 -4.39 -11.48
N ARG A 65 4.94 -3.83 -10.57
CA ARG A 65 6.29 -3.35 -10.90
C ARG A 65 7.32 -4.46 -11.02
N GLY A 66 7.02 -5.68 -10.59
CA GLY A 66 7.99 -6.77 -10.52
C GLY A 66 9.02 -6.61 -9.40
N ASP A 67 8.84 -5.63 -8.50
CA ASP A 67 9.76 -5.37 -7.38
C ASP A 67 9.64 -6.45 -6.27
N PHE A 68 8.58 -7.28 -6.29
CA PHE A 68 8.22 -8.22 -5.22
C PHE A 68 7.75 -9.59 -5.72
N ASP A 69 8.07 -9.97 -6.96
CA ASP A 69 7.82 -11.36 -7.41
C ASP A 69 8.89 -12.34 -6.89
N ASP A 70 9.85 -11.85 -6.09
CA ASP A 70 11.02 -12.62 -5.61
C ASP A 70 11.29 -12.48 -4.10
N CYS A 71 10.32 -12.04 -3.30
CA CYS A 71 10.51 -11.96 -1.84
C CYS A 71 10.42 -13.31 -1.10
N ASP A 72 10.30 -14.42 -1.82
CA ASP A 72 10.51 -15.78 -1.28
C ASP A 72 11.86 -16.38 -1.71
N ASP A 73 12.69 -15.70 -2.53
CA ASP A 73 14.05 -16.14 -2.93
C ASP A 73 15.12 -15.16 -2.44
N PHE A 74 15.08 -14.78 -1.16
CA PHE A 74 16.31 -14.37 -0.50
C PHE A 74 17.08 -15.65 -0.16
N PRO A 75 18.19 -15.98 -0.86
CA PRO A 75 19.03 -17.08 -0.42
C PRO A 75 19.48 -16.76 1.01
N LEU A 76 19.09 -17.63 1.94
CA LEU A 76 19.60 -17.61 3.31
C LEU A 76 21.12 -17.62 3.18
N ILE A 77 21.79 -16.57 3.65
CA ILE A 77 23.25 -16.60 3.77
C ILE A 77 23.54 -17.62 4.86
N GLU A 78 23.88 -18.84 4.48
CA GLU A 78 24.49 -19.82 5.37
C GLU A 78 25.94 -19.37 5.61
N ASP A 79 26.29 -19.11 6.88
CA ASP A 79 27.66 -18.88 7.35
C ASP A 79 28.42 -20.22 7.44
#